data_AF-A0A3A9WUD3-F1
#
_entry.id   AF-A0A3A9WUD3-F1
#
_cell.length_a   1.000
_cell.length_b   1.000
_cell.length_c   1.000
_cell.angle_alpha   90.00
_cell.angle_beta   90.00
_cell.angle_gamma   90.00
#
_symmetry.space_group_name_H-M   'P 1'
#
loop_
_entity.id
_entity.type
_entity.pdbx_description
1 polymer ?
#
loop_
_entity_poly.entity_id
_entity_poly.type
_entity_poly.pdbx_seq_one_letter_code
_entity_poly.pdbx_strand_id
1 'polypeptide(L)'
;MRYLLIFICIIFYSCSNKTQKTDTPIPIQGEFNEKDVAWFYKNGNSSIKGIAKFRSKDGDVRFGKQFRLELNPYSPYTKERLNYIYKNDDAGFVYVEDGIPKFTPDPEGYHKTRKIMCNEQGEFEFKNLPPGDYYIIAFMLWDETGGGIMKHIKLGDNETKVVEMVNF
;
A
#
# COMPACT_ATOMS: atom_id res chain seq x y z
N MET A 1 -11.14 74.85 1.80
CA MET A 1 -12.06 73.69 1.77
C MET A 1 -11.25 72.43 1.55
N ARG A 2 -11.55 71.40 2.36
CA ARG A 2 -10.76 70.18 2.58
C ARG A 2 -11.28 69.09 1.63
N TYR A 3 -10.51 68.68 0.64
CA TYR A 3 -10.85 67.52 -0.21
C TYR A 3 -9.99 66.31 0.13
N LEU A 4 -10.62 65.51 0.98
CA LEU A 4 -10.51 64.09 1.30
C LEU A 4 -9.63 63.20 0.39
N LEU A 5 -8.60 62.60 1.00
CA LEU A 5 -7.90 61.39 0.55
C LEU A 5 -8.86 60.20 0.47
N ILE A 6 -8.80 59.41 -0.61
CA ILE A 6 -9.28 58.03 -0.62
C ILE A 6 -8.13 57.12 -1.05
N PHE A 7 -7.53 56.48 -0.05
CA PHE A 7 -6.58 55.38 -0.17
C PHE A 7 -7.37 54.13 -0.58
N ILE A 8 -7.09 53.59 -1.76
CA ILE A 8 -7.69 52.33 -2.23
C ILE A 8 -6.84 51.18 -1.69
N CYS A 9 -7.27 50.59 -0.58
CA CYS A 9 -6.70 49.35 -0.04
C CYS A 9 -7.23 48.16 -0.85
N ILE A 10 -6.38 47.59 -1.70
CA ILE A 10 -6.64 46.31 -2.38
C ILE A 10 -6.34 45.19 -1.37
N ILE A 11 -7.39 44.62 -0.80
CA ILE A 11 -7.31 43.45 0.09
C ILE A 11 -7.24 42.20 -0.80
N PHE A 12 -6.05 41.63 -0.96
CA PHE A 12 -5.88 40.31 -1.54
C PHE A 12 -6.45 39.25 -0.57
N TYR A 13 -7.65 38.76 -0.86
CA TYR A 13 -8.20 37.55 -0.24
C TYR A 13 -7.44 36.33 -0.77
N SER A 14 -6.43 35.89 -0.04
CA SER A 14 -5.90 34.53 -0.18
C SER A 14 -6.91 33.56 0.42
N CYS A 15 -7.75 32.95 -0.41
CA CYS A 15 -8.43 31.71 -0.05
C CYS A 15 -7.38 30.60 0.06
N SER A 16 -6.85 30.40 1.28
CA SER A 16 -6.13 29.18 1.63
C SER A 16 -7.15 28.04 1.70
N ASN A 17 -7.36 27.36 0.56
CA ASN A 17 -8.07 26.08 0.54
C ASN A 17 -7.17 25.03 1.21
N LYS A 18 -7.22 24.96 2.54
CA LYS A 18 -6.74 23.79 3.28
C LYS A 18 -7.70 22.64 2.95
N THR A 19 -7.26 21.72 2.09
CA THR A 19 -7.93 20.44 1.86
C THR A 19 -8.03 19.70 3.19
N GLN A 20 -9.21 19.74 3.82
CA GLN A 20 -9.53 18.89 4.96
C GLN A 20 -9.53 17.43 4.47
N LYS A 21 -8.50 16.65 4.82
CA LYS A 21 -8.58 15.19 4.78
C LYS A 21 -9.64 14.79 5.81
N THR A 22 -10.82 14.39 5.35
CA THR A 22 -11.89 13.91 6.22
C THR A 22 -11.45 12.59 6.87
N ASP A 23 -11.33 12.56 8.20
CA ASP A 23 -10.92 11.37 8.99
C ASP A 23 -12.03 10.31 9.11
N THR A 24 -13.05 10.38 8.26
CA THR A 24 -14.15 9.41 8.23
C THR A 24 -13.66 8.11 7.60
N PRO A 25 -13.72 6.97 8.32
CA PRO A 25 -13.35 5.69 7.74
C PRO A 25 -14.18 5.35 6.51
N ILE A 26 -13.52 4.83 5.47
CA ILE A 26 -14.17 4.40 4.24
C ILE A 26 -14.92 3.08 4.50
N PRO A 27 -16.22 3.00 4.21
CA PRO A 27 -16.97 1.76 4.33
C PRO A 27 -16.53 0.75 3.26
N ILE A 28 -16.16 -0.47 3.66
CA ILE A 28 -15.85 -1.59 2.77
C ILE A 28 -17.06 -2.51 2.70
N GLN A 29 -17.48 -2.88 1.48
CA GLN A 29 -18.64 -3.76 1.26
C GLN A 29 -18.25 -5.24 1.22
N GLY A 30 -17.04 -5.55 0.75
CA GLY A 30 -16.51 -6.90 0.68
C GLY A 30 -16.32 -7.50 2.07
N GLU A 31 -16.68 -8.78 2.22
CA GLU A 31 -16.52 -9.49 3.47
C GLU A 31 -15.10 -10.08 3.60
N PHE A 32 -14.56 -10.06 4.83
CA PHE A 32 -13.40 -10.86 5.20
C PHE A 32 -13.87 -12.07 6.01
N ASN A 33 -14.01 -13.21 5.35
CA ASN A 33 -14.37 -14.47 6.01
C ASN A 33 -13.12 -15.33 6.23
N GLU A 34 -12.77 -15.58 7.50
CA GLU A 34 -11.56 -16.36 7.84
C GLU A 34 -11.57 -17.78 7.23
N LYS A 35 -12.74 -18.38 7.03
CA LYS A 35 -12.86 -19.72 6.44
C LYS A 35 -12.43 -19.75 4.98
N ASP A 36 -12.76 -18.68 4.23
CA ASP A 36 -12.46 -18.59 2.80
C ASP A 36 -10.98 -18.38 2.53
N VAL A 37 -10.25 -17.82 3.51
CA VAL A 37 -8.79 -17.61 3.44
C VAL A 37 -8.00 -18.64 4.25
N ALA A 38 -8.63 -19.65 4.85
CA ALA A 38 -7.94 -20.62 5.71
C ALA A 38 -6.85 -21.42 4.98
N TRP A 39 -6.97 -21.57 3.65
CA TRP A 39 -5.94 -22.19 2.80
C TRP A 39 -4.59 -21.45 2.89
N PHE A 40 -4.60 -20.13 3.10
CA PHE A 40 -3.42 -19.27 3.15
C PHE A 40 -2.42 -19.66 4.22
N TYR A 41 -2.86 -20.30 5.31
CA TYR A 41 -2.01 -20.69 6.43
C TYR A 41 -1.44 -22.11 6.30
N LYS A 42 -1.83 -22.85 5.26
CA LYS A 42 -1.29 -24.18 5.00
C LYS A 42 0.10 -24.08 4.38
N ASN A 43 0.86 -25.17 4.48
CA ASN A 43 2.09 -25.31 3.71
C ASN A 43 1.77 -25.77 2.29
N GLY A 44 2.59 -25.34 1.35
CA GLY A 44 2.65 -25.89 -0.01
C GLY A 44 4.09 -25.90 -0.52
N ASN A 45 4.26 -26.06 -1.82
CA ASN A 45 5.58 -26.21 -2.44
C ASN A 45 5.94 -25.08 -3.41
N SER A 46 5.13 -24.02 -3.45
CA SER A 46 5.33 -22.88 -4.33
C SER A 46 6.11 -21.76 -3.64
N SER A 47 6.66 -20.84 -4.43
CA SER A 47 7.42 -19.69 -3.93
C SER A 47 7.16 -18.41 -4.73
N ILE A 48 7.34 -17.27 -4.08
CA ILE A 48 7.36 -15.95 -4.72
C ILE A 48 8.66 -15.29 -4.31
N LYS A 49 9.49 -14.91 -5.28
CA LYS A 49 10.75 -14.19 -5.05
C LYS A 49 10.85 -12.96 -5.92
N GLY A 50 11.72 -12.04 -5.56
CA GLY A 50 11.83 -10.80 -6.31
C GLY A 50 12.79 -9.79 -5.72
N ILE A 51 12.71 -8.58 -6.26
CA ILE A 51 13.39 -7.40 -5.74
C ILE A 51 12.38 -6.30 -5.41
N ALA A 52 12.72 -5.47 -4.43
CA ALA A 52 11.95 -4.29 -4.08
C ALA A 52 12.84 -3.04 -4.01
N LYS A 53 12.41 -1.98 -4.69
CA LYS A 53 13.06 -0.65 -4.69
C LYS A 53 11.99 0.44 -4.70
N PHE A 54 12.15 1.47 -3.87
CA PHE A 54 11.18 2.56 -3.77
C PHE A 54 11.86 3.89 -4.02
N ARG A 55 11.24 4.73 -4.86
CA ARG A 55 11.60 6.12 -5.06
C ARG A 55 10.59 7.01 -4.34
N SER A 56 11.04 7.83 -3.40
CA SER A 56 10.20 8.84 -2.73
C SER A 56 9.74 9.94 -3.69
N LYS A 57 8.84 10.81 -3.22
CA LYS A 57 8.42 12.00 -3.99
C LYS A 57 9.58 12.94 -4.31
N ASP A 58 10.56 13.03 -3.40
CA ASP A 58 11.74 13.86 -3.56
C ASP A 58 12.82 13.22 -4.45
N GLY A 59 12.59 11.99 -4.92
CA GLY A 59 13.46 11.29 -5.86
C GLY A 59 14.49 10.35 -5.23
N ASP A 60 14.56 10.27 -3.89
CA ASP A 60 15.45 9.34 -3.19
C ASP A 60 15.04 7.90 -3.45
N VAL A 61 15.98 7.09 -3.96
CA VAL A 61 15.79 5.66 -4.16
C VAL A 61 16.35 4.90 -2.97
N ARG A 62 15.52 4.08 -2.33
CA ARG A 62 15.93 3.16 -1.27
C ARG A 62 15.57 1.72 -1.58
N PHE A 63 16.40 0.81 -1.05
CA PHE A 63 16.24 -0.63 -1.09
C PHE A 63 17.05 -1.25 0.06
N GLY A 64 16.95 -2.56 0.24
CA GLY A 64 17.75 -3.30 1.21
C GLY A 64 16.97 -3.78 2.44
N LYS A 65 17.68 -4.11 3.52
CA LYS A 65 17.15 -4.77 4.73
C LYS A 65 16.00 -4.05 5.45
N GLN A 66 15.75 -2.79 5.12
CA GLN A 66 14.66 -1.99 5.69
C GLN A 66 13.31 -2.24 4.98
N PHE A 67 13.32 -2.86 3.80
CA PHE A 67 12.09 -3.22 3.12
C PHE A 67 11.39 -4.37 3.83
N ARG A 68 10.13 -4.12 4.20
CA ARG A 68 9.25 -5.10 4.82
C ARG A 68 8.20 -5.52 3.82
N LEU A 69 8.02 -6.82 3.65
CA LEU A 69 7.01 -7.37 2.77
C LEU A 69 5.92 -8.04 3.59
N GLU A 70 4.68 -7.80 3.20
CA GLU A 70 3.51 -8.52 3.68
C GLU A 70 2.81 -9.23 2.53
N LEU A 71 2.49 -10.50 2.73
CA LEU A 71 1.70 -11.30 1.82
C LEU A 71 0.30 -11.48 2.42
N ASN A 72 -0.71 -11.10 1.65
CA ASN A 72 -2.12 -11.17 2.01
C ASN A 72 -2.81 -12.19 1.11
N PRO A 73 -3.74 -13.02 1.62
CA PRO A 73 -4.61 -13.80 0.76
C PRO A 73 -5.63 -12.91 0.05
N TYR A 74 -5.99 -13.30 -1.16
CA TYR A 74 -7.16 -12.74 -1.82
C TYR A 74 -8.43 -13.01 -1.01
N SER A 75 -9.23 -11.96 -0.86
CA SER A 75 -10.63 -12.00 -0.43
C SER A 75 -11.35 -10.79 -1.06
N PRO A 76 -12.69 -10.79 -1.13
CA PRO A 76 -13.43 -9.60 -1.56
C PRO A 76 -13.04 -8.33 -0.77
N TYR A 77 -12.91 -8.45 0.56
CA TYR A 77 -12.43 -7.37 1.41
C TYR A 77 -11.01 -6.91 1.07
N THR A 78 -10.06 -7.85 0.94
CA THR A 78 -8.66 -7.54 0.60
C THR A 78 -8.59 -6.78 -0.73
N LYS A 79 -9.29 -7.28 -1.76
CA LYS A 79 -9.34 -6.65 -3.07
C LYS A 79 -9.88 -5.23 -3.00
N GLU A 80 -11.03 -5.03 -2.36
CA GLU A 80 -11.68 -3.72 -2.28
C GLU A 80 -10.81 -2.72 -1.50
N ARG A 81 -10.30 -3.11 -0.32
CA ARG A 81 -9.44 -2.25 0.50
C ARG A 81 -8.17 -1.85 -0.23
N LEU A 82 -7.49 -2.79 -0.89
CA LEU A 82 -6.27 -2.48 -1.64
C LEU A 82 -6.56 -1.63 -2.87
N ASN A 83 -7.68 -1.84 -3.55
CA ASN A 83 -8.10 -0.96 -4.64
C ASN A 83 -8.37 0.49 -4.16
N TYR A 84 -8.92 0.68 -2.95
CA TYR A 84 -9.04 2.03 -2.37
C TYR A 84 -7.69 2.68 -2.08
N ILE A 85 -6.71 1.93 -1.58
CA ILE A 85 -5.36 2.44 -1.28
C ILE A 85 -4.61 2.74 -2.58
N TYR A 86 -4.44 1.74 -3.44
CA TYR A 86 -3.56 1.77 -4.61
C TYR A 86 -4.22 2.26 -5.89
N LYS A 87 -5.55 2.48 -5.88
CA LYS A 87 -6.36 2.88 -7.06
C LYS A 87 -6.27 1.88 -8.23
N ASN A 88 -5.90 0.64 -7.91
CA ASN A 88 -5.72 -0.46 -8.85
C ASN A 88 -5.83 -1.79 -8.09
N ASP A 89 -6.39 -2.83 -8.70
CA ASP A 89 -6.56 -4.17 -8.11
C ASP A 89 -5.56 -5.22 -8.59
N ASP A 90 -4.65 -4.85 -9.50
CA ASP A 90 -3.56 -5.68 -10.04
C ASP A 90 -2.17 -5.20 -9.56
N ALA A 91 -1.81 -3.93 -9.77
CA ALA A 91 -0.54 -3.38 -9.30
C ALA A 91 -0.60 -1.85 -9.11
N GLY A 92 0.11 -1.35 -8.10
CA GLY A 92 0.18 0.10 -7.86
C GLY A 92 1.13 0.46 -6.73
N PHE A 93 1.30 1.76 -6.50
CA PHE A 93 2.08 2.27 -5.38
C PHE A 93 1.40 3.50 -4.77
N VAL A 94 1.75 3.79 -3.53
CA VAL A 94 1.27 4.97 -2.80
C VAL A 94 2.41 5.58 -2.00
N TYR A 95 2.32 6.87 -1.75
CA TYR A 95 3.16 7.58 -0.80
C TYR A 95 2.43 7.75 0.53
N VAL A 96 3.13 7.59 1.65
CA VAL A 96 2.50 7.78 2.97
C VAL A 96 2.04 9.23 3.18
N GLU A 97 2.70 10.17 2.52
CA GLU A 97 2.41 11.60 2.52
C GLU A 97 1.03 11.92 1.94
N ASP A 98 0.52 11.08 1.01
CA ASP A 98 -0.83 11.22 0.47
C ASP A 98 -1.91 10.86 1.49
N GLY A 99 -1.51 10.23 2.60
CA GLY A 99 -2.37 9.80 3.68
C GLY A 99 -2.88 8.38 3.44
N ILE A 100 -2.84 7.59 4.50
CA ILE A 100 -3.35 6.22 4.46
C ILE A 100 -4.81 6.24 4.94
N PRO A 101 -5.78 5.84 4.10
CA PRO A 101 -7.18 5.81 4.49
C PRO A 101 -7.42 4.83 5.64
N LYS A 102 -8.36 5.19 6.51
CA LYS A 102 -8.95 4.27 7.50
C LYS A 102 -10.17 3.58 6.89
N PHE A 103 -10.48 2.37 7.36
CA PHE A 103 -11.56 1.55 6.82
C PHE A 103 -12.50 1.07 7.92
N THR A 104 -13.76 0.83 7.56
CA THR A 104 -14.76 0.21 8.43
C THR A 104 -15.61 -0.80 7.64
N PRO A 105 -15.80 -2.04 8.10
CA PRO A 105 -15.13 -2.65 9.25
C PRO A 105 -13.60 -2.78 9.02
N ASP A 106 -12.84 -2.99 10.09
CA ASP A 106 -11.42 -3.38 10.04
C ASP A 106 -11.23 -4.73 10.74
N PRO A 107 -11.52 -5.86 10.06
CA PRO A 107 -11.49 -7.18 10.69
C PRO A 107 -10.08 -7.55 11.16
N GLU A 108 -9.95 -8.01 12.41
CA GLU A 108 -8.65 -8.43 12.96
C GLU A 108 -7.98 -9.50 12.09
N GLY A 109 -8.76 -10.43 11.54
CA GLY A 109 -8.28 -11.49 10.66
C GLY A 109 -7.57 -11.00 9.40
N TYR A 110 -7.89 -9.81 8.88
CA TYR A 110 -7.20 -9.21 7.73
C TYR A 110 -5.72 -8.94 8.01
N HIS A 111 -5.38 -8.62 9.25
CA HIS A 111 -4.00 -8.29 9.66
C HIS A 111 -3.12 -9.53 9.88
N LYS A 112 -3.68 -10.74 9.76
CA LYS A 112 -2.97 -12.03 9.87
C LYS A 112 -2.26 -12.38 8.55
N THR A 113 -1.19 -11.66 8.26
CA THR A 113 -0.40 -11.81 7.02
C THR A 113 0.90 -12.60 7.23
N ARG A 114 1.52 -13.13 6.17
CA ARG A 114 2.92 -13.61 6.22
C ARG A 114 3.86 -12.43 5.99
N LYS A 115 4.92 -12.31 6.78
CA LYS A 115 5.85 -11.16 6.73
C LYS A 115 7.30 -11.62 6.56
N ILE A 116 8.05 -10.92 5.70
CA ILE A 116 9.49 -11.11 5.54
C ILE A 116 10.19 -9.75 5.37
N MET A 117 11.51 -9.74 5.48
CA MET A 117 12.36 -8.59 5.16
C MET A 117 13.18 -8.91 3.91
N CYS A 118 13.54 -7.88 3.15
CA CYS A 118 14.52 -8.02 2.09
C CYS A 118 15.95 -8.27 2.65
N ASN A 119 16.85 -8.75 1.78
CA ASN A 119 18.30 -8.72 2.04
C ASN A 119 18.92 -7.35 1.69
N GLU A 120 20.25 -7.24 1.71
CA GLU A 120 20.98 -5.99 1.41
C GLU A 120 20.76 -5.47 -0.01
N GLN A 121 20.49 -6.37 -0.96
CA GLN A 121 20.28 -6.06 -2.36
C GLN A 121 18.81 -5.73 -2.67
N GLY A 122 17.94 -5.75 -1.65
CA GLY A 122 16.50 -5.56 -1.83
C GLY A 122 15.78 -6.82 -2.33
N GLU A 123 16.45 -7.97 -2.33
CA GLU A 123 15.86 -9.24 -2.75
C GLU A 123 15.04 -9.85 -1.62
N PHE A 124 13.99 -10.59 -1.98
CA PHE A 124 13.11 -11.25 -1.03
C PHE A 124 12.62 -12.59 -1.56
N GLU A 125 12.16 -13.45 -0.65
CA GLU A 125 11.56 -14.74 -1.00
C GLU A 125 10.56 -15.22 0.05
N PHE A 126 9.31 -15.46 -0.39
CA PHE A 126 8.33 -16.26 0.35
C PHE A 126 8.41 -17.72 -0.13
N LYS A 127 8.60 -18.65 0.81
CA LYS A 127 8.66 -20.09 0.56
C LYS A 127 7.45 -20.82 1.15
N ASN A 128 7.29 -22.07 0.74
CA ASN A 128 6.31 -23.01 1.26
C ASN A 128 4.87 -22.46 1.15
N LEU A 129 4.58 -21.84 0.02
CA LEU A 129 3.27 -21.27 -0.27
C LEU A 129 2.37 -22.35 -0.88
N PRO A 130 1.11 -22.47 -0.43
CA PRO A 130 0.10 -23.21 -1.17
C PRO A 130 -0.20 -22.52 -2.52
N PRO A 131 -0.76 -23.23 -3.50
CA PRO A 131 -1.37 -22.56 -4.64
C PRO A 131 -2.52 -21.66 -4.16
N GLY A 132 -2.70 -20.52 -4.82
CA GLY A 132 -3.74 -19.58 -4.44
C GLY A 132 -3.55 -18.20 -5.05
N ASP A 133 -4.35 -17.27 -4.57
CA ASP A 133 -4.38 -15.90 -5.05
C ASP A 133 -3.95 -14.94 -3.94
N TYR A 134 -3.00 -14.06 -4.24
CA TYR A 134 -2.22 -13.30 -3.27
C TYR A 134 -2.09 -11.83 -3.64
N TYR A 135 -1.99 -10.99 -2.63
CA TYR A 135 -1.47 -9.64 -2.74
C TYR A 135 -0.15 -9.53 -1.98
N ILE A 136 0.93 -9.16 -2.68
CA ILE A 136 2.20 -8.78 -2.06
C ILE A 136 2.22 -7.27 -1.88
N ILE A 137 2.61 -6.82 -0.68
CA ILE A 137 2.79 -5.41 -0.37
C ILE A 137 4.19 -5.21 0.17
N ALA A 138 4.99 -4.41 -0.52
CA ALA A 138 6.33 -4.03 -0.10
C ALA A 138 6.29 -2.62 0.48
N PHE A 139 6.67 -2.48 1.75
CA PHE A 139 6.72 -1.21 2.46
C PHE A 139 8.17 -0.75 2.61
N MET A 140 8.43 0.48 2.20
CA MET A 140 9.67 1.18 2.49
C MET A 140 9.31 2.51 3.13
N LEU A 141 9.51 2.60 4.44
CA LEU A 141 9.17 3.77 5.24
C LEU A 141 10.44 4.27 5.92
N TRP A 142 10.65 5.58 5.88
CA TRP A 142 11.73 6.23 6.61
C TRP A 142 11.33 7.65 6.91
N ASP A 143 11.67 8.12 8.11
CA ASP A 143 11.23 9.42 8.60
C ASP A 143 9.70 9.56 8.44
N GLU A 144 9.23 10.60 7.75
CA GLU A 144 7.81 10.81 7.42
C GLU A 144 7.48 10.56 5.93
N THR A 145 8.37 9.85 5.22
CA THR A 145 8.25 9.58 3.77
C THR A 145 8.32 8.09 3.45
N GLY A 146 8.25 7.77 2.17
CA GLY A 146 8.24 6.42 1.64
C GLY A 146 6.84 6.01 1.20
N GLY A 147 6.55 4.72 1.28
CA GLY A 147 5.29 4.22 0.77
C GLY A 147 5.17 2.71 0.70
N GLY A 148 4.16 2.30 -0.04
CA GLY A 148 3.88 0.91 -0.34
C GLY A 148 3.84 0.66 -1.84
N ILE A 149 4.29 -0.51 -2.28
CA ILE A 149 4.08 -1.05 -3.62
C ILE A 149 3.25 -2.32 -3.46
N MET A 150 2.18 -2.46 -4.23
CA MET A 150 1.29 -3.60 -4.22
C MET A 150 1.34 -4.32 -5.57
N LYS A 151 1.27 -5.66 -5.53
CA LYS A 151 1.07 -6.49 -6.71
C LYS A 151 0.17 -7.69 -6.40
N HIS A 152 -0.72 -8.00 -7.34
CA HIS A 152 -1.60 -9.16 -7.36
C HIS A 152 -0.88 -10.33 -8.03
N ILE A 153 -0.95 -11.52 -7.42
CA ILE A 153 -0.21 -12.69 -7.86
C ILE A 153 -1.08 -13.93 -7.67
N LYS A 154 -1.45 -14.57 -8.79
CA LYS A 154 -1.95 -15.95 -8.80
C LYS A 154 -0.77 -16.92 -8.83
N LEU A 155 -0.76 -17.91 -7.94
CA LEU A 155 0.30 -18.90 -7.81
C LEU A 155 -0.29 -20.31 -7.98
N GLY A 156 0.24 -21.07 -8.94
CA GLY A 156 -0.05 -22.48 -9.15
C GLY A 156 0.73 -23.39 -8.21
N ASP A 157 0.49 -24.70 -8.32
CA ASP A 157 1.18 -25.71 -7.52
C ASP A 157 2.61 -25.94 -8.04
N ASN A 158 3.56 -26.10 -7.12
CA ASN A 158 5.01 -26.18 -7.38
C ASN A 158 5.56 -25.03 -8.26
N GLU A 159 4.88 -23.88 -8.29
CA GLU A 159 5.28 -22.71 -9.08
C GLU A 159 6.26 -21.84 -8.31
N THR A 160 7.27 -21.30 -9.01
CA THR A 160 8.08 -20.19 -8.51
C THR A 160 7.82 -18.96 -9.36
N LYS A 161 7.22 -17.93 -8.76
CA LYS A 161 7.04 -16.63 -9.43
C LYS A 161 8.15 -15.66 -9.08
N VAL A 162 8.69 -15.02 -10.10
CA VAL A 162 9.66 -13.92 -9.97
C VAL A 162 8.94 -12.61 -10.25
N VAL A 163 9.07 -11.63 -9.34
CA VAL A 163 8.43 -10.32 -9.48
C VAL A 163 9.38 -9.17 -9.18
N GLU A 164 9.14 -8.04 -9.82
CA GLU A 164 9.78 -6.77 -9.49
C GLU A 164 8.74 -5.84 -8.83
N MET A 165 9.13 -5.26 -7.70
CA MET A 165 8.35 -4.31 -6.91
C MET A 165 9.08 -2.95 -6.93
N VAL A 166 8.94 -2.22 -8.04
CA VAL A 166 9.61 -0.93 -8.30
C VAL A 166 8.59 0.11 -8.77
N ASN A 167 8.72 1.37 -8.34
CA ASN A 167 7.76 2.45 -8.65
C ASN A 167 8.32 3.55 -9.59
N PHE A 168 9.36 3.27 -10.37
CA PHE A 168 10.02 4.22 -11.27
C PHE A 168 10.62 3.55 -12.49
#